data_AF-A0A2T2U5P8-F1
#
_entry.id   AF-A0A2T2U5P8-F1
#
_cell.length_a   1.000
_cell.length_b   1.000
_cell.length_c   1.000
_cell.angle_alpha   90.00
_cell.angle_beta   90.00
_cell.angle_gamma   90.00
#
_symmetry.space_group_name_H-M   'P 1'
#
loop_
_entity.id
_entity.type
_entity.pdbx_description
1 polymer ?
#
loop_
_entity_poly.entity_id
_entity_poly.type
_entity_poly.pdbx_seq_one_letter_code
_entity_poly.pdbx_strand_id
1 'polypeptide(L)'
;MSNTEPSFALPSPRLLAMPLTFPNNVRNAWGEDVADEVARLLDEHFAQRAVSPDQWREVLSRLDVIDERFERIDERFEHVDERFEQMNERMDERFERVNGRLDRVESRLDQIDGRFDTVHTEMNKRFDAMNGRMDDRFDAFQAEMNKRFDAMNTRMDDRFDAMDARMDERFDAMNARMDERFDAMDARMEERSKHIDEKLGQMNDRIDRMHEAMRVQTRWTVGTIALFGTIVTVLLAVAQFTGG
;
A
#
# COMPACT_ATOMS: atom_id res chain seq x y z
N MET A 1 52.50 71.77 -5.67
CA MET A 1 53.09 72.53 -6.79
C MET A 1 52.32 73.83 -6.87
N SER A 2 52.97 74.94 -6.58
CA SER A 2 52.39 76.28 -6.53
C SER A 2 51.98 76.75 -7.92
N ASN A 3 50.68 76.74 -8.21
CA ASN A 3 50.15 77.31 -9.45
C ASN A 3 50.30 78.83 -9.34
N THR A 4 51.29 79.35 -10.04
CA THR A 4 51.53 80.79 -10.17
C THR A 4 50.61 81.27 -11.26
N GLU A 5 49.43 81.76 -10.88
CA GLU A 5 48.57 82.49 -11.80
C GLU A 5 49.35 83.68 -12.38
N PRO A 6 49.41 83.86 -13.71
CA PRO A 6 49.91 85.10 -14.27
C PRO A 6 48.90 86.18 -13.93
N SER A 7 49.23 87.01 -12.94
CA SER A 7 48.52 88.25 -12.65
C SER A 7 48.58 89.14 -13.90
N PHE A 8 47.57 89.01 -14.77
CA PHE A 8 47.29 89.96 -15.83
C PHE A 8 46.68 91.19 -15.18
N ALA A 9 47.54 92.01 -14.58
CA ALA A 9 47.20 93.36 -14.18
C ALA A 9 46.87 94.13 -15.47
N LEU A 10 45.59 94.20 -15.83
CA LEU A 10 45.12 95.10 -16.86
C LEU A 10 45.55 96.52 -16.46
N PRO A 11 46.23 97.28 -17.36
CA PRO A 11 46.63 98.63 -17.05
C PRO A 11 45.38 99.44 -16.68
N SER A 12 45.48 100.18 -15.56
CA SER A 12 44.40 101.02 -15.03
C SER A 12 43.78 101.90 -16.12
N PRO A 13 42.48 102.22 -16.06
CA PRO A 13 41.80 103.04 -17.06
C PRO A 13 42.22 104.50 -16.89
N ARG A 14 43.43 104.82 -17.31
CA ARG A 14 43.84 106.14 -17.77
C ARG A 14 44.25 106.00 -19.23
N LEU A 15 43.33 105.47 -20.04
CA LEU A 15 43.17 106.02 -21.37
C LEU A 15 42.58 107.42 -21.18
N LEU A 16 43.43 108.38 -20.80
CA LEU A 16 43.31 109.68 -21.47
C LEU A 16 43.29 109.29 -22.93
N ALA A 17 42.13 109.38 -23.58
CA ALA A 17 42.04 109.30 -25.02
C ALA A 17 42.97 110.41 -25.51
N MET A 18 44.24 110.07 -25.74
CA MET A 18 45.15 110.99 -26.37
C MET A 18 44.52 111.19 -27.73
N PRO A 19 44.11 112.42 -28.07
CA PRO A 19 43.53 112.67 -29.37
C PRO A 19 44.51 112.11 -30.39
N LEU A 20 44.01 111.35 -31.36
CA LEU A 20 44.86 110.88 -32.44
C LEU A 20 45.59 112.09 -32.99
N THR A 21 46.91 112.01 -33.07
CA THR A 21 47.74 113.08 -33.63
C THR A 21 48.58 112.49 -34.73
N PHE A 22 48.55 113.12 -35.89
CA PHE A 22 49.39 112.68 -36.98
C PHE A 22 50.83 113.15 -36.78
N PRO A 23 51.82 112.36 -37.20
CA PRO A 23 53.23 112.75 -37.12
C PRO A 23 53.52 113.99 -38.00
N ASN A 24 54.56 114.73 -37.61
CA ASN A 24 54.87 116.08 -38.15
C ASN A 24 54.99 116.15 -39.67
N ASN A 25 55.42 115.07 -40.32
CA ASN A 25 55.51 114.98 -41.78
C ASN A 25 54.13 115.08 -42.47
N VAL A 26 53.08 114.51 -41.86
CA VAL A 26 51.71 114.55 -42.38
C VAL A 26 51.09 115.91 -42.10
N ARG A 27 51.29 116.46 -40.90
CA ARG A 27 50.84 117.81 -40.53
C ARG A 27 51.42 118.89 -41.43
N ASN A 28 52.72 118.81 -41.73
CA ASN A 28 53.38 119.75 -42.62
C ASN A 28 52.92 119.63 -44.09
N ALA A 29 52.51 118.43 -44.52
CA ALA A 29 52.08 118.19 -45.89
C ALA A 29 50.61 118.58 -46.14
N TRP A 30 49.74 118.36 -45.16
CA TRP A 30 48.29 118.55 -45.31
C TRP A 30 47.79 119.84 -44.66
N GLY A 31 48.62 120.50 -43.85
CA GLY A 31 48.24 121.61 -43.00
C GLY A 31 47.71 121.11 -41.65
N GLU A 32 47.99 121.89 -40.59
CA GLU A 32 47.54 121.59 -39.21
C GLU A 32 46.02 121.35 -39.15
N ASP A 33 45.23 122.24 -39.77
CA ASP A 33 43.77 122.19 -39.70
C ASP A 33 43.18 120.89 -40.31
N VAL A 34 43.73 120.45 -41.45
CA VAL A 34 43.25 119.24 -42.14
C VAL A 34 43.73 117.99 -41.41
N ALA A 35 44.96 117.98 -40.90
CA ALA A 35 45.47 116.87 -40.12
C ALA A 35 44.68 116.69 -38.81
N ASP A 36 44.33 117.78 -38.13
CA ASP A 36 43.52 117.74 -36.91
C ASP A 36 42.09 117.30 -37.19
N GLU A 37 41.48 117.76 -38.29
CA GLU A 37 40.12 117.33 -38.66
C GLU A 37 40.06 115.85 -39.05
N VAL A 38 41.04 115.36 -39.81
CA VAL A 38 41.12 113.93 -40.14
C VAL A 38 41.39 113.10 -38.88
N ALA A 39 42.18 113.61 -37.93
CA ALA A 39 42.47 112.89 -36.70
C ALA A 39 41.23 112.83 -35.80
N ARG A 40 40.45 113.91 -35.75
CA ARG A 40 39.14 113.97 -35.10
C ARG A 40 38.15 112.97 -35.72
N LEU A 41 38.09 112.90 -37.05
CA LEU A 41 37.23 111.95 -37.77
C LEU A 41 37.62 110.49 -37.51
N LEU A 42 38.92 110.20 -37.47
CA LEU A 42 39.40 108.86 -37.14
C LEU A 42 39.10 108.50 -35.69
N ASP A 43 39.30 109.42 -34.75
CA ASP A 43 39.01 109.20 -33.32
C ASP A 43 37.51 108.92 -33.11
N GLU A 44 36.65 109.69 -33.78
CA GLU A 44 35.21 109.49 -33.80
C GLU A 44 34.80 108.14 -34.41
N HIS A 45 35.46 107.72 -35.50
CA HIS A 45 35.19 106.44 -36.17
C HIS A 45 35.68 105.23 -35.36
N PHE A 46 36.83 105.36 -34.68
CA PHE A 46 37.34 104.33 -33.77
C PHE A 46 36.48 104.24 -32.50
N ALA A 47 36.00 105.36 -31.96
CA ALA A 47 35.07 105.37 -30.84
C ALA A 47 33.72 104.70 -31.16
N GLN A 48 33.23 104.82 -32.40
CA GLN A 48 32.00 104.15 -32.85
C GLN A 48 32.12 102.63 -33.02
N ARG A 49 33.34 102.12 -33.28
CA ARG A 49 33.59 100.68 -33.52
C ARG A 49 34.28 99.96 -32.36
N ALA A 50 34.83 100.70 -31.40
CA ALA A 50 35.43 100.11 -30.22
C ALA A 50 34.35 99.60 -29.26
N VAL A 51 34.42 98.32 -28.90
CA VAL A 51 33.67 97.76 -27.78
C VAL A 51 34.09 98.51 -26.52
N SER A 52 33.13 99.14 -25.83
CA SER A 52 33.43 99.92 -24.63
C SER A 52 34.12 99.03 -23.59
N PRO A 53 35.11 99.54 -22.83
CA PRO A 53 35.66 98.84 -21.66
C PRO A 53 34.60 98.32 -20.69
N ASP A 54 33.41 98.94 -20.64
CA ASP A 54 32.27 98.45 -19.84
C ASP A 54 31.67 97.14 -20.39
N GLN A 55 31.56 97.01 -21.71
CA GLN A 55 31.06 95.79 -22.37
C GLN A 55 32.05 94.63 -22.18
N TRP A 56 33.36 94.91 -22.20
CA TRP A 56 34.38 93.92 -21.87
C TRP A 56 34.33 93.48 -20.41
N ARG A 57 34.09 94.40 -19.47
CA ARG A 57 33.89 94.06 -18.05
C ARG A 57 32.65 93.20 -17.81
N GLU A 58 31.55 93.45 -18.53
CA GLU A 58 30.35 92.61 -18.48
C GLU A 58 30.61 91.19 -19.00
N VAL A 59 31.40 91.05 -20.08
CA VAL A 59 31.80 89.73 -20.60
C VAL A 59 32.66 88.97 -19.60
N LEU A 60 33.63 89.64 -18.96
CA LEU A 60 34.47 89.03 -17.92
C LEU A 60 33.65 88.58 -16.72
N SER A 61 32.74 89.43 -16.23
CA SER A 61 31.81 89.06 -15.14
C SER A 61 30.95 87.83 -15.48
N ARG A 62 30.47 87.73 -16.73
CA ARG A 62 29.73 86.55 -17.19
C ARG A 62 30.60 85.29 -17.27
N LEU A 63 31.88 85.44 -17.60
CA LEU A 63 32.83 84.33 -17.61
C LEU A 63 33.13 83.87 -16.18
N ASP A 64 33.32 84.79 -15.22
CA ASP A 64 33.51 84.44 -13.81
C ASP A 64 32.32 83.62 -13.27
N VAL A 65 31.08 84.02 -13.60
CA VAL A 65 29.87 83.25 -13.24
C VAL A 65 29.81 81.89 -13.93
N ILE A 66 30.37 81.75 -15.13
CA ILE A 66 30.46 80.47 -15.84
C ILE A 66 31.50 79.57 -15.18
N ASP A 67 32.65 80.10 -14.78
CA ASP A 67 33.70 79.36 -14.09
C ASP A 67 33.20 78.83 -12.74
N GLU A 68 32.55 79.65 -11.93
CA GLU A 68 31.89 79.20 -10.68
C GLU A 68 30.83 78.11 -10.92
N ARG A 69 30.14 78.15 -12.06
CA ARG A 69 29.17 77.11 -12.44
C ARG A 69 29.85 75.82 -12.87
N PHE A 70 31.00 75.89 -13.53
CA PHE A 70 31.79 74.72 -13.90
C PHE A 70 32.38 74.05 -12.67
N GLU A 71 32.94 74.80 -11.72
CA GLU A 71 33.42 74.24 -10.44
C GLU A 71 32.31 73.48 -9.71
N ARG A 72 31.11 74.05 -9.64
CA ARG A 72 29.94 73.38 -9.03
C ARG A 72 29.48 72.15 -9.81
N ILE A 73 29.70 72.11 -11.12
CA ILE A 73 29.40 70.93 -11.94
C ILE A 73 30.42 69.83 -11.66
N ASP A 74 31.70 70.17 -11.55
CA ASP A 74 32.77 69.23 -11.23
C ASP A 74 32.55 68.59 -9.85
N GLU A 75 32.24 69.38 -8.82
CA GLU A 75 31.87 68.86 -7.48
C GLU A 75 30.67 67.90 -7.55
N ARG A 76 29.68 68.21 -8.39
CA ARG A 76 28.52 67.32 -8.57
C ARG A 76 28.87 66.02 -9.28
N PHE A 77 29.82 66.06 -10.23
CA PHE A 77 30.29 64.86 -10.91
C PHE A 77 31.10 63.97 -9.97
N GLU A 78 31.99 64.55 -9.15
CA GLU A 78 32.71 63.80 -8.10
C GLU A 78 31.73 63.09 -7.17
N HIS A 79 30.68 63.79 -6.71
CA HIS A 79 29.67 63.17 -5.87
C HIS A 79 28.85 62.07 -6.57
N VAL A 80 28.65 62.18 -7.89
CA VAL A 80 27.99 61.14 -8.69
C VAL A 80 28.89 59.91 -8.79
N ASP A 81 30.19 60.09 -9.01
CA ASP A 81 31.16 59.02 -9.09
C ASP A 81 31.26 58.26 -7.76
N GLU A 82 31.36 58.97 -6.63
CA GLU A 82 31.32 58.38 -5.28
C GLU A 82 30.04 57.55 -5.05
N ARG A 83 28.88 58.06 -5.49
CA ARG A 83 27.61 57.35 -5.36
C ARG A 83 27.55 56.10 -6.24
N PHE A 84 28.15 56.15 -7.43
CA PHE A 84 28.26 54.99 -8.32
C PHE A 84 29.17 53.93 -7.73
N GLU A 85 30.30 54.32 -7.16
CA GLU A 85 31.25 53.41 -6.53
C GLU A 85 30.61 52.70 -5.32
N GLN A 86 29.96 53.46 -4.43
CA GLN A 86 29.19 52.89 -3.31
C GLN A 86 28.03 51.98 -3.78
N MET A 87 27.40 52.29 -4.91
CA MET A 87 26.34 51.45 -5.46
C MET A 87 26.90 50.12 -5.98
N ASN A 88 28.05 50.15 -6.67
CA ASN A 88 28.73 48.96 -7.17
C ASN A 88 29.17 48.06 -6.01
N GLU A 89 29.82 48.62 -4.98
CA GLU A 89 30.22 47.87 -3.78
C GLU A 89 29.01 47.17 -3.13
N ARG A 90 27.88 47.89 -2.97
CA ARG A 90 26.65 47.30 -2.44
C ARG A 90 26.06 46.22 -3.34
N MET A 91 26.20 46.36 -4.66
CA MET A 91 25.76 45.32 -5.60
C MET A 91 26.63 44.08 -5.46
N ASP A 92 27.95 44.23 -5.41
CA ASP A 92 28.90 43.13 -5.27
C ASP A 92 28.66 42.36 -3.98
N GLU A 93 28.53 43.05 -2.84
CA GLU A 93 28.19 42.42 -1.56
C GLU A 93 26.85 41.65 -1.61
N ARG A 94 25.85 42.20 -2.34
CA ARG A 94 24.55 41.52 -2.50
C ARG A 94 24.70 40.29 -3.38
N PHE A 95 25.49 40.34 -4.45
CA PHE A 95 25.75 39.20 -5.31
C PHE A 95 26.50 38.09 -4.58
N GLU A 96 27.55 38.42 -3.82
CA GLU A 96 28.26 37.45 -2.98
C GLU A 96 27.33 36.79 -1.96
N ARG A 97 26.46 37.58 -1.31
CA ARG A 97 25.47 37.04 -0.38
C ARG A 97 24.47 36.12 -1.06
N VAL A 98 24.06 36.43 -2.29
CA VAL A 98 23.16 35.58 -3.08
C VAL A 98 23.86 34.28 -3.48
N ASN A 99 25.09 34.35 -3.99
CA ASN A 99 25.89 33.18 -4.35
C ASN A 99 26.08 32.26 -3.15
N GLY A 100 26.50 32.80 -2.00
CA GLY A 100 26.63 31.99 -0.78
C GLY A 100 25.29 31.43 -0.25
N ARG A 101 24.14 32.03 -0.60
CA ARG A 101 22.83 31.42 -0.32
C ARG A 101 22.51 30.29 -1.30
N LEU A 102 22.87 30.43 -2.57
CA LEU A 102 22.67 29.40 -3.58
C LEU A 102 23.54 28.17 -3.27
N ASP A 103 24.81 28.35 -2.93
CA ASP A 103 25.71 27.25 -2.54
C ASP A 103 25.16 26.47 -1.34
N ARG A 104 24.60 27.18 -0.35
CA ARG A 104 23.93 26.55 0.79
C ARG A 104 22.66 25.80 0.42
N VAL A 105 21.93 26.26 -0.60
CA VAL A 105 20.73 25.56 -1.10
C VAL A 105 21.15 24.30 -1.84
N GLU A 106 22.16 24.39 -2.71
CA GLU A 106 22.71 23.25 -3.45
C GLU A 106 23.21 22.15 -2.50
N SER A 107 24.04 22.52 -1.51
CA SER A 107 24.50 21.56 -0.50
C SER A 107 23.37 20.90 0.31
N ARG A 108 22.28 21.65 0.57
CA ARG A 108 21.09 21.08 1.24
C ARG A 108 20.31 20.14 0.32
N LEU A 109 20.25 20.42 -0.98
CA LEU A 109 19.61 19.53 -1.95
C LEU A 109 20.40 18.22 -2.08
N ASP A 110 21.73 18.28 -2.20
CA ASP A 110 22.58 17.08 -2.21
C ASP A 110 22.39 16.22 -0.95
N GLN A 111 22.27 16.87 0.22
CA GLN A 111 21.99 16.16 1.46
C GLN A 111 20.59 15.53 1.47
N ILE A 112 19.59 16.18 0.88
CA ILE A 112 18.23 15.63 0.75
C ILE A 112 18.25 14.41 -0.17
N ASP A 113 18.94 14.48 -1.31
CA ASP A 113 19.06 13.38 -2.26
C ASP A 113 19.74 12.17 -1.61
N GLY A 114 20.86 12.37 -0.91
CA GLY A 114 21.52 11.28 -0.17
C GLY A 114 20.65 10.67 0.95
N ARG A 115 19.81 11.48 1.62
CA ARG A 115 18.83 10.97 2.59
C ARG A 115 17.73 10.17 1.89
N PHE A 116 17.29 10.60 0.72
CA PHE A 116 16.26 9.91 -0.05
C PHE A 116 16.76 8.54 -0.52
N ASP A 117 18.00 8.46 -1.03
CA ASP A 117 18.65 7.20 -1.41
C ASP A 117 18.78 6.24 -0.23
N THR A 118 19.14 6.77 0.95
CA THR A 118 19.24 6.00 2.18
C THR A 118 17.88 5.43 2.58
N VAL A 119 16.84 6.27 2.58
CA VAL A 119 15.46 5.84 2.90
C VAL A 119 14.97 4.79 1.91
N HIS A 120 15.20 5.00 0.62
CA HIS A 120 14.81 4.05 -0.42
C HIS A 120 15.49 2.69 -0.24
N THR A 121 16.80 2.70 0.04
CA THR A 121 17.57 1.47 0.29
C THR A 121 17.07 0.72 1.53
N GLU A 122 16.84 1.42 2.63
CA GLU A 122 16.32 0.80 3.86
C GLU A 122 14.89 0.30 3.70
N MET A 123 14.05 0.99 2.92
CA MET A 123 12.69 0.54 2.63
C MET A 123 12.69 -0.75 1.82
N ASN A 124 13.56 -0.87 0.81
CA ASN A 124 13.73 -2.11 0.03
C ASN A 124 14.19 -3.28 0.91
N LYS A 125 15.22 -3.08 1.75
CA LYS A 125 15.66 -4.12 2.70
C LYS A 125 14.54 -4.57 3.63
N ARG A 126 13.74 -3.63 4.14
CA ARG A 126 12.59 -3.95 5.01
C ARG A 126 11.52 -4.73 4.27
N PHE A 127 11.27 -4.40 3.01
CA PHE A 127 10.32 -5.12 2.16
C PHE A 127 10.79 -6.55 1.89
N ASP A 128 12.05 -6.72 1.50
CA ASP A 128 12.66 -8.04 1.28
C ASP A 128 12.62 -8.91 2.55
N ALA A 129 12.97 -8.33 3.71
CA ALA A 129 12.89 -9.02 5.00
C ALA A 129 11.45 -9.34 5.45
N MET A 130 10.46 -8.57 4.98
CA MET A 130 9.05 -8.86 5.23
C MET A 130 8.56 -9.99 4.34
N ASN A 131 8.93 -9.99 3.06
CA ASN A 131 8.61 -11.08 2.13
C ASN A 131 9.22 -12.40 2.59
N GLY A 132 10.51 -12.42 2.95
CA GLY A 132 11.15 -13.64 3.45
C GLY A 132 10.47 -14.21 4.70
N ARG A 133 10.09 -13.34 5.66
CA ARG A 133 9.31 -13.77 6.84
C ARG A 133 7.92 -14.29 6.50
N MET A 134 7.31 -13.80 5.43
CA MET A 134 6.01 -14.26 4.97
C MET A 134 6.11 -15.63 4.31
N ASP A 135 7.14 -15.85 3.49
CA ASP A 135 7.46 -17.14 2.88
C ASP A 135 7.74 -18.19 3.97
N ASP A 136 8.60 -17.89 4.94
CA ASP A 136 8.89 -18.79 6.07
C ASP A 136 7.61 -19.18 6.84
N ARG A 137 6.69 -18.22 7.03
CA ARG A 137 5.40 -18.47 7.70
C ARG A 137 4.48 -19.34 6.85
N PHE A 138 4.47 -19.16 5.54
CA PHE A 138 3.70 -19.99 4.63
C PHE A 138 4.22 -21.43 4.62
N ASP A 139 5.53 -21.62 4.56
CA ASP A 139 6.15 -22.95 4.61
C ASP A 139 5.85 -23.65 5.94
N ALA A 140 5.98 -22.94 7.07
CA ALA A 140 5.62 -23.46 8.37
C ALA A 140 4.14 -23.85 8.48
N PHE A 141 3.24 -23.03 7.90
CA PHE A 141 1.82 -23.31 7.85
C PHE A 141 1.51 -24.55 7.00
N GLN A 142 2.12 -24.69 5.83
CA GLN A 142 1.96 -25.87 4.98
C GLN A 142 2.45 -27.14 5.67
N ALA A 143 3.61 -27.08 6.35
CA ALA A 143 4.15 -28.20 7.09
C ALA A 143 3.23 -28.65 8.25
N GLU A 144 2.65 -27.70 8.99
CA GLU A 144 1.68 -27.98 10.06
C GLU A 144 0.38 -28.57 9.51
N MET A 145 -0.11 -28.05 8.39
CA MET A 145 -1.30 -28.59 7.71
C MET A 145 -1.09 -30.04 7.24
N ASN A 146 0.06 -30.35 6.65
CA ASN A 146 0.41 -31.71 6.24
C ASN A 146 0.45 -32.65 7.44
N LYS A 147 1.10 -32.25 8.55
CA LYS A 147 1.11 -33.06 9.79
C LYS A 147 -0.29 -33.32 10.34
N ARG A 148 -1.17 -32.33 10.31
CA ARG A 148 -2.57 -32.49 10.75
C ARG A 148 -3.34 -33.44 9.86
N PHE A 149 -3.11 -33.36 8.55
CA PHE A 149 -3.73 -34.26 7.58
C PHE A 149 -3.27 -35.70 7.80
N ASP A 150 -1.96 -35.93 7.95
CA ASP A 150 -1.40 -37.26 8.26
C ASP A 150 -1.97 -37.82 9.56
N ALA A 151 -2.01 -37.01 10.63
CA ALA A 151 -2.59 -37.43 11.91
C ALA A 151 -4.10 -37.74 11.82
N MET A 152 -4.83 -37.02 10.95
CA MET A 152 -6.23 -37.30 10.68
C MET A 152 -6.42 -38.63 9.95
N ASN A 153 -5.59 -38.91 8.94
CA ASN A 153 -5.61 -40.17 8.22
C ASN A 153 -5.31 -41.35 9.15
N THR A 154 -4.26 -41.26 9.97
CA THR A 154 -3.95 -42.33 10.95
C THR A 154 -5.12 -42.59 11.89
N ARG A 155 -5.77 -41.54 12.42
CA ARG A 155 -6.95 -41.71 13.27
C ARG A 155 -8.14 -42.33 12.55
N MET A 156 -8.25 -42.11 11.25
CA MET A 156 -9.31 -42.69 10.43
C MET A 156 -9.03 -44.17 10.18
N ASP A 157 -7.79 -44.53 9.87
CA ASP A 157 -7.35 -45.92 9.75
C ASP A 157 -7.57 -46.70 11.06
N ASP A 158 -7.12 -46.16 12.20
CA ASP A 158 -7.33 -46.77 13.53
C ASP A 158 -8.83 -47.00 13.83
N ARG A 159 -9.70 -46.08 13.38
CA ARG A 159 -11.15 -46.20 13.56
C ARG A 159 -11.75 -47.27 12.66
N PHE A 160 -11.25 -47.43 11.44
CA PHE A 160 -11.68 -48.50 10.54
C PHE A 160 -11.26 -49.87 11.11
N ASP A 161 -10.01 -50.01 11.54
CA ASP A 161 -9.52 -51.26 12.16
C ASP A 161 -10.35 -51.64 13.40
N ALA A 162 -10.67 -50.65 14.25
CA ALA A 162 -11.52 -50.87 15.41
C ALA A 162 -12.98 -51.22 15.06
N MET A 163 -13.49 -50.72 13.92
CA MET A 163 -14.82 -51.05 13.44
C MET A 163 -14.88 -52.46 12.88
N ASP A 164 -13.87 -52.87 12.11
CA ASP A 164 -13.75 -54.21 11.55
C ASP A 164 -13.65 -55.25 12.67
N ALA A 165 -12.80 -55.02 13.69
CA ALA A 165 -12.71 -55.91 14.84
C ALA A 165 -14.04 -56.06 15.60
N ARG A 166 -14.80 -54.97 15.77
CA ARG A 166 -16.13 -55.01 16.40
C ARG A 166 -17.15 -55.77 15.56
N MET A 167 -17.04 -55.69 14.23
CA MET A 167 -17.91 -56.44 13.33
C MET A 167 -17.60 -57.93 13.42
N ASP A 168 -16.33 -58.32 13.42
CA ASP A 168 -15.90 -59.70 13.59
C ASP A 168 -16.41 -60.30 14.91
N GLU A 169 -16.19 -59.61 16.04
CA GLU A 169 -16.72 -60.04 17.35
C GLU A 169 -18.25 -60.21 17.34
N ARG A 170 -18.96 -59.30 16.65
CA ARG A 170 -20.42 -59.37 16.56
C ARG A 170 -20.88 -60.54 15.68
N PHE A 171 -20.15 -60.84 14.60
CA PHE A 171 -20.42 -61.99 13.76
C PHE A 171 -20.18 -63.30 14.52
N ASP A 172 -19.08 -63.42 15.26
CA ASP A 172 -18.79 -64.59 16.09
C ASP A 172 -19.86 -64.79 17.17
N ALA A 173 -20.25 -63.72 17.87
CA ALA A 173 -21.32 -63.78 18.86
C ALA A 173 -22.69 -64.17 18.24
N MET A 174 -22.95 -63.75 17.01
CA MET A 174 -24.17 -64.12 16.29
C MET A 174 -24.15 -65.59 15.88
N ASN A 175 -23.02 -66.09 15.38
CA ASN A 175 -22.84 -67.50 15.03
C ASN A 175 -23.01 -68.40 16.26
N ALA A 176 -22.37 -68.07 17.38
CA ALA A 176 -22.51 -68.83 18.62
C ALA A 176 -23.96 -68.91 19.11
N ARG A 177 -24.72 -67.80 19.05
CA ARG A 177 -26.16 -67.80 19.38
C ARG A 177 -26.99 -68.65 18.41
N MET A 178 -26.58 -68.72 17.15
CA MET A 178 -27.25 -69.52 16.15
C MET A 178 -27.01 -71.01 16.41
N ASP A 179 -25.78 -71.39 16.75
CA ASP A 179 -25.42 -72.76 17.15
C ASP A 179 -26.19 -73.19 18.41
N GLU A 180 -26.21 -72.38 19.47
CA GLU A 180 -27.00 -72.66 20.68
C GLU A 180 -28.49 -72.84 20.36
N ARG A 181 -29.02 -72.04 19.43
CA ARG A 181 -30.42 -72.14 19.02
C ARG A 181 -30.69 -73.42 18.22
N PHE A 182 -29.74 -73.87 17.39
CA PHE A 182 -29.83 -75.14 16.68
C PHE A 182 -29.78 -76.32 17.66
N ASP A 183 -28.84 -76.33 18.60
CA ASP A 183 -28.75 -77.35 19.65
C ASP A 183 -30.05 -77.45 20.47
N ALA A 184 -30.61 -76.29 20.86
CA ALA A 184 -31.89 -76.25 21.56
C ALA A 184 -33.07 -76.76 20.70
N MET A 185 -33.00 -76.57 19.39
CA MET A 185 -34.01 -77.07 18.46
C MET A 185 -33.91 -78.59 18.29
N ASP A 186 -32.70 -79.13 18.17
CA ASP A 186 -32.45 -80.56 18.09
C ASP A 186 -32.91 -81.28 19.36
N ALA A 187 -32.59 -80.73 20.54
CA ALA A 187 -33.06 -81.28 21.82
C ALA A 187 -34.59 -81.33 21.91
N ARG A 188 -35.28 -80.25 21.47
CA ARG A 188 -36.75 -80.22 21.43
C ARG A 188 -37.33 -81.22 20.43
N MET A 189 -36.67 -81.43 19.29
CA MET A 189 -37.09 -82.42 18.31
C MET A 189 -36.91 -83.85 18.85
N GLU A 190 -35.83 -84.13 19.55
CA GLU A 190 -35.61 -85.42 20.19
C GLU A 190 -36.65 -85.70 21.29
N GLU A 191 -36.92 -84.71 22.16
CA GLU A 191 -37.99 -84.80 23.17
C GLU A 191 -39.36 -85.03 22.53
N ARG A 192 -39.67 -84.29 21.45
CA ARG A 192 -40.90 -84.48 20.69
C ARG A 192 -40.96 -85.87 20.06
N SER A 193 -39.86 -86.39 19.54
CA SER A 193 -39.79 -87.75 18.98
C SER A 193 -40.09 -88.80 20.05
N LYS A 194 -39.45 -88.70 21.22
CA LYS A 194 -39.73 -89.57 22.38
C LYS A 194 -41.20 -89.52 22.78
N HIS A 195 -41.77 -88.31 22.86
CA HIS A 195 -43.18 -88.16 23.19
C HIS A 195 -44.10 -88.80 22.14
N ILE A 196 -43.75 -88.70 20.85
CA ILE A 196 -44.49 -89.38 19.77
C ILE A 196 -44.39 -90.89 19.90
N ASP A 197 -43.18 -91.43 20.13
CA ASP A 197 -42.96 -92.87 20.29
C ASP A 197 -43.72 -93.43 21.50
N GLU A 198 -43.72 -92.72 22.64
CA GLU A 198 -44.53 -93.07 23.81
C GLU A 198 -46.02 -93.06 23.49
N LYS A 199 -46.51 -92.04 22.80
CA LYS A 199 -47.93 -91.92 22.43
C LYS A 199 -48.34 -93.04 21.47
N LEU A 200 -47.47 -93.39 20.51
CA LEU A 200 -47.67 -94.53 19.61
C LEU A 200 -47.65 -95.87 20.38
N GLY A 201 -46.75 -96.03 21.35
CA GLY A 201 -46.71 -97.19 22.25
C GLY A 201 -48.01 -97.33 23.05
N GLN A 202 -48.47 -96.25 23.68
CA GLN A 202 -49.76 -96.22 24.40
C GLN A 202 -50.95 -96.53 23.49
N MET A 203 -50.91 -96.07 22.24
CA MET A 203 -51.91 -96.41 21.23
C MET A 203 -51.88 -97.90 20.88
N ASN A 204 -50.69 -98.49 20.69
CA ASN A 204 -50.54 -99.92 20.46
C ASN A 204 -51.07 -100.74 21.65
N ASP A 205 -50.71 -100.39 22.88
CA ASP A 205 -51.23 -101.05 24.09
C ASP A 205 -52.75 -100.92 24.21
N ARG A 206 -53.31 -99.78 23.78
CA ARG A 206 -54.76 -99.58 23.73
C ARG A 206 -55.41 -100.47 22.68
N ILE A 207 -54.80 -100.58 21.49
CA ILE A 207 -55.26 -101.47 20.42
C ILE A 207 -55.19 -102.93 20.87
N ASP A 208 -54.10 -103.35 21.53
CA ASP A 208 -53.93 -104.71 22.04
C ASP A 208 -54.95 -105.04 23.12
N ARG A 209 -55.18 -104.14 24.08
CA ARG A 209 -56.26 -104.32 25.07
C ARG A 209 -57.64 -104.38 24.42
N MET A 210 -57.88 -103.60 23.36
CA MET A 210 -59.12 -103.66 22.60
C MET A 210 -59.26 -105.01 21.87
N HIS A 211 -58.19 -105.51 21.26
CA HIS A 211 -58.16 -106.84 20.65
C HIS A 211 -58.38 -107.95 21.69
N GLU A 212 -57.76 -107.87 22.86
CA GLU A 212 -57.93 -108.83 23.96
C GLU A 212 -59.37 -108.82 24.49
N ALA A 213 -59.94 -107.63 24.74
CA ALA A 213 -61.33 -107.47 25.14
C ALA A 213 -62.29 -108.01 24.07
N MET A 214 -62.01 -107.75 22.80
CA MET A 214 -62.78 -108.29 21.68
C MET A 214 -62.68 -109.82 21.62
N ARG A 215 -61.52 -110.43 21.89
CA ARG A 215 -61.38 -111.90 21.98
C ARG A 215 -62.18 -112.49 23.14
N VAL A 216 -62.13 -111.86 24.32
CA VAL A 216 -62.92 -112.30 25.47
C VAL A 216 -64.41 -112.18 25.18
N GLN A 217 -64.85 -111.04 24.63
CA GLN A 217 -66.23 -110.84 24.19
C GLN A 217 -66.64 -111.89 23.14
N THR A 218 -65.78 -112.17 22.15
CA THR A 218 -66.03 -113.20 21.14
C THR A 218 -66.18 -114.58 21.78
N ARG A 219 -65.34 -114.94 22.77
CA ARG A 219 -65.47 -116.22 23.49
C ARG A 219 -66.78 -116.33 24.25
N TRP A 220 -67.22 -115.25 24.91
CA TRP A 220 -68.49 -115.21 25.62
C TRP A 220 -69.69 -115.23 24.67
N THR A 221 -69.67 -114.50 23.55
CA THR A 221 -70.77 -114.50 22.58
C THR A 221 -70.87 -115.84 21.85
N VAL A 222 -69.75 -116.48 21.51
CA VAL A 222 -69.75 -117.86 20.99
C VAL A 222 -70.31 -118.83 22.03
N GLY A 223 -69.94 -118.66 23.31
CA GLY A 223 -70.48 -119.43 24.42
C GLY A 223 -71.99 -119.24 24.63
N THR A 224 -72.51 -118.02 24.56
CA THR A 224 -73.95 -117.75 24.67
C THR A 224 -74.72 -118.28 23.47
N ILE A 225 -74.20 -118.13 22.25
CA ILE A 225 -74.81 -118.72 21.04
C ILE A 225 -74.88 -120.25 21.16
N ALA A 226 -73.81 -120.90 21.64
CA ALA A 226 -73.80 -122.35 21.87
C ALA A 226 -74.82 -122.78 22.93
N LEU A 227 -74.94 -122.04 24.04
CA LEU A 227 -75.90 -122.29 25.11
C LEU A 227 -77.36 -122.10 24.62
N PHE A 228 -77.63 -121.05 23.85
CA PHE A 228 -78.94 -120.88 23.22
C PHE A 228 -79.25 -122.06 22.28
N GLY A 229 -78.27 -122.53 21.51
CA GLY A 229 -78.41 -123.73 20.68
C GLY A 229 -78.75 -125.00 21.48
N THR A 230 -78.12 -125.20 22.65
CA THR A 230 -78.43 -126.36 23.51
C THR A 230 -79.79 -126.23 24.17
N ILE A 231 -80.19 -125.04 24.63
CA ILE A 231 -81.53 -124.78 25.20
C ILE A 231 -82.62 -125.07 24.16
N VAL A 232 -82.46 -124.61 22.91
CA VAL A 232 -83.40 -124.91 21.83
C VAL A 232 -83.51 -126.41 21.59
N THR A 233 -82.39 -127.12 21.61
CA THR A 233 -82.36 -128.59 21.46
C THR A 233 -83.06 -129.31 22.61
N VAL A 234 -82.85 -128.88 23.86
CA VAL A 234 -83.50 -129.47 25.05
C VAL A 234 -85.00 -129.18 25.08
N LEU A 235 -85.43 -127.96 24.73
CA LEU A 235 -86.85 -127.63 24.64
C LEU A 235 -87.56 -128.45 23.56
N LEU A 236 -86.91 -128.68 22.42
CA LEU A 236 -87.40 -129.61 21.40
C LEU A 236 -87.54 -131.03 21.94
N ALA A 237 -86.59 -131.52 22.73
CA ALA A 237 -86.64 -132.86 23.34
C ALA A 237 -87.75 -132.99 24.39
N VAL A 238 -87.96 -131.97 25.24
CA VAL A 238 -89.04 -131.96 26.25
C VAL A 238 -90.42 -131.86 25.57
N ALA A 239 -90.56 -131.07 24.51
CA ALA A 239 -91.79 -130.99 23.73
C ALA A 239 -92.19 -132.34 23.10
N GLN A 240 -91.21 -133.21 22.76
CA GLN A 240 -91.50 -134.58 22.31
C GLN A 240 -91.97 -135.51 23.44
N PHE A 241 -91.69 -135.19 24.71
CA PHE A 241 -91.96 -136.06 25.86
C PHE A 241 -93.25 -135.70 26.63
N THR A 242 -93.76 -134.47 26.50
CA THR A 242 -95.02 -134.02 27.15
C THR A 242 -96.22 -133.95 26.19
N GLY A 243 -96.02 -134.31 24.92
CA GLY A 243 -97.05 -134.34 23.88
C GLY A 243 -97.54 -135.74 23.47
N GLY A 244 -97.27 -136.78 24.27
CA GLY A 244 -97.64 -138.18 24.00
C GLY A 244 -98.40 -138.83 25.14
#